data_AF-A0A916QMT6-F1
#
_entry.id   AF-A0A916QMT6-F1
#
_cell.length_a   1.000
_cell.length_b   1.000
_cell.length_c   1.000
_cell.angle_alpha   90.00
_cell.angle_beta   90.00
_cell.angle_gamma   90.00
#
_symmetry.space_group_name_H-M   'P 1'
#
loop_
_entity.id
_entity.type
_entity.pdbx_description
1 polymer ?
#
loop_
_entity_poly.entity_id
_entity_poly.type
_entity_poly.pdbx_seq_one_letter_code
_entity_poly.pdbx_strand_id
1 'polypeptide(L)'
;MNKKSAHTMIPQANHDELARQNFVKSFRNYLFGKMRNDLKLVYQETVKPQFEKENQRPPKDRYEIRREMQQQPSYKWYSSCKRITQEMMWESVITTVERQLPKLVECAKDREKPLGTLTLNPN
;
A
#
# COMPACT_ATOMS: atom_id res chain seq x y z
N MET A 1 -7.81 18.41 -3.40
CA MET A 1 -7.34 17.27 -4.22
C MET A 1 -6.17 17.76 -5.06
N ASN A 2 -4.94 17.34 -4.75
CA ASN A 2 -3.76 17.73 -5.54
C ASN A 2 -3.91 17.21 -6.97
N LYS A 3 -3.97 18.14 -7.92
CA LYS A 3 -3.91 17.87 -9.36
C LYS A 3 -2.56 17.20 -9.62
N LYS A 4 -2.55 15.93 -10.04
CA LYS A 4 -1.32 15.27 -10.50
C LYS A 4 -0.66 16.20 -11.52
N SER A 5 0.62 16.53 -11.36
CA SER A 5 1.36 17.32 -12.36
C SER A 5 1.11 16.68 -13.72
N ALA A 6 0.57 17.44 -14.67
CA ALA A 6 0.07 16.91 -15.93
C ALA A 6 1.23 16.59 -16.86
N HIS A 7 1.87 15.44 -16.64
CA HIS A 7 2.88 14.91 -17.55
C HIS A 7 2.21 13.98 -18.56
N THR A 8 2.53 14.13 -19.84
CA THR A 8 1.93 13.36 -20.95
C THR A 8 2.09 11.84 -20.79
N MET A 9 3.16 11.40 -20.11
CA MET A 9 3.40 9.98 -19.80
C MET A 9 2.60 9.44 -18.59
N ILE A 10 1.77 10.25 -17.92
CA ILE A 10 0.92 9.77 -16.83
C ILE A 10 -0.38 9.19 -17.43
N PRO A 11 -0.66 7.90 -17.24
CA PRO A 11 -1.90 7.29 -17.72
C PRO A 11 -3.13 7.95 -17.09
N GLN A 12 -4.14 8.24 -17.90
CA GLN A 12 -5.40 8.84 -17.46
C GLN A 12 -6.46 7.75 -17.25
N ALA A 13 -6.94 7.63 -16.00
CA ALA A 13 -8.00 6.69 -15.66
C ALA A 13 -9.34 7.16 -16.27
N ASN A 14 -10.12 6.24 -16.81
CA ASN A 14 -11.53 6.51 -17.12
C ASN A 14 -12.38 6.50 -15.83
N HIS A 15 -13.69 6.69 -15.96
CA HIS A 15 -14.60 6.73 -14.80
C HIS A 15 -14.49 5.49 -13.90
N ASP A 16 -14.59 4.29 -14.47
CA ASP A 16 -14.66 3.04 -13.70
C ASP A 16 -13.28 2.65 -13.12
N GLU A 17 -12.21 2.89 -13.88
CA GLU A 17 -10.84 2.75 -13.40
C GLU A 17 -10.57 3.69 -12.22
N LEU A 18 -11.01 4.95 -12.32
CA LEU A 18 -10.86 5.94 -11.26
C LEU A 18 -11.67 5.54 -10.02
N ALA A 19 -12.90 5.04 -10.20
CA ALA A 19 -13.72 4.52 -9.10
C ALA A 19 -13.01 3.36 -8.37
N ARG A 20 -12.46 2.40 -9.13
CA ARG A 20 -11.66 1.29 -8.58
C ARG A 20 -10.44 1.78 -7.81
N GLN A 21 -9.64 2.68 -8.40
CA GLN A 21 -8.45 3.24 -7.75
C GLN A 21 -8.80 4.01 -6.47
N ASN A 22 -9.90 4.77 -6.48
CA ASN A 22 -10.39 5.49 -5.31
C ASN A 22 -10.83 4.54 -4.20
N PHE A 23 -11.54 3.46 -4.53
CA PHE A 23 -11.91 2.44 -3.56
C PHE A 23 -10.67 1.81 -2.91
N VAL A 24 -9.70 1.36 -3.70
CA VAL A 24 -8.47 0.73 -3.17
C VAL A 24 -7.69 1.69 -2.29
N LYS A 25 -7.58 2.97 -2.69
CA LYS A 25 -6.97 4.02 -1.88
C LYS A 25 -7.69 4.20 -0.54
N SER A 26 -9.01 4.35 -0.56
CA SER A 26 -9.82 4.53 0.64
C SER A 26 -9.75 3.32 1.57
N PHE A 27 -9.85 2.12 1.01
CA PHE A 27 -9.73 0.86 1.77
C PHE A 27 -8.36 0.73 2.42
N ARG A 28 -7.28 1.04 1.69
CA ARG A 28 -5.92 1.08 2.24
C ARG A 28 -5.82 2.08 3.39
N ASN A 29 -6.32 3.29 3.21
CA ASN A 29 -6.26 4.32 4.24
C ASN A 29 -7.01 3.91 5.50
N TYR A 30 -8.20 3.30 5.35
CA TYR A 30 -8.96 2.75 6.47
C TYR A 30 -8.18 1.66 7.21
N LEU A 31 -7.58 0.72 6.47
CA LEU A 31 -6.83 -0.39 7.03
C LEU A 31 -5.59 0.11 7.81
N PHE A 32 -4.76 0.95 7.17
CA PHE A 32 -3.51 1.42 7.78
C PHE A 32 -3.70 2.52 8.82
N GLY A 33 -4.86 3.20 8.81
CA GLY A 33 -5.26 4.16 9.83
C GLY A 33 -6.07 3.51 10.94
N LYS A 34 -7.40 3.44 10.76
CA LYS A 34 -8.34 3.03 11.81
C LYS A 34 -8.06 1.62 12.31
N MET A 35 -8.04 0.60 11.45
CA MET A 35 -7.88 -0.79 11.91
C MET A 35 -6.55 -1.03 12.61
N ARG A 36 -5.48 -0.39 12.14
CA ARG A 36 -4.17 -0.47 12.81
C ARG A 36 -4.23 0.11 14.23
N ASN A 37 -4.95 1.20 14.44
CA ASN A 37 -5.16 1.78 15.77
C ASN A 37 -6.02 0.87 16.65
N ASP A 38 -7.08 0.27 16.10
CA ASP A 38 -7.92 -0.69 16.83
C ASP A 38 -7.09 -1.90 17.32
N LEU A 39 -6.14 -2.39 16.50
CA LEU A 39 -5.22 -3.47 16.92
C LEU A 39 -4.25 -3.05 18.03
N LYS A 40 -3.86 -1.76 18.08
CA LYS A 40 -3.03 -1.25 19.16
C LYS A 40 -3.79 -1.32 20.49
N LEU A 41 -5.08 -1.00 20.49
CA LEU A 41 -5.93 -1.13 21.68
C LEU A 41 -6.05 -2.58 22.11
N VAL A 42 -6.32 -3.51 21.19
CA VAL A 42 -6.36 -4.97 21.48
C VAL A 42 -5.06 -5.44 22.13
N TYR A 43 -3.91 -4.95 21.65
CA TYR A 43 -2.63 -5.27 22.27
C TYR A 43 -2.54 -4.75 23.71
N GLN A 44 -2.90 -3.48 23.92
CA GLN A 44 -2.77 -2.79 25.22
C GLN A 44 -3.73 -3.34 26.27
N GLU A 45 -4.97 -3.62 25.89
CA GLU A 45 -6.07 -3.94 26.82
C GLU A 45 -6.24 -5.44 27.03
N THR A 46 -5.84 -6.27 26.08
CA THR A 46 -6.09 -7.72 26.13
C THR A 46 -4.80 -8.53 26.09
N VAL A 47 -4.02 -8.38 25.01
CA VAL A 47 -2.90 -9.30 24.76
C VAL A 47 -1.74 -9.10 25.73
N LYS A 48 -1.35 -7.85 25.99
CA LYS A 48 -0.25 -7.56 26.92
C LYS A 48 -0.59 -7.99 28.36
N PRO A 49 -1.76 -7.65 28.93
CA PRO A 49 -2.14 -8.12 30.27
C PRO A 49 -2.19 -9.64 30.38
N GLN A 50 -2.72 -10.32 29.35
CA GLN A 50 -2.76 -11.79 29.32
C GLN A 50 -1.35 -12.39 29.31
N PHE A 51 -0.47 -11.88 28.44
CA PHE A 51 0.92 -12.34 28.37
C PHE A 51 1.66 -12.14 29.71
N GLU A 52 1.50 -10.98 30.34
CA GLU A 52 2.13 -10.67 31.63
C GLU A 52 1.61 -11.58 32.75
N LYS A 53 0.32 -11.90 32.76
CA LYS A 53 -0.27 -12.86 33.72
C LYS A 53 0.32 -14.27 33.56
N GLU A 54 0.49 -14.73 32.33
CA GLU A 54 0.97 -16.09 32.03
C GLU A 54 2.48 -16.23 32.20
N ASN A 55 3.27 -15.20 31.85
CA ASN A 55 4.73 -15.25 31.82
C ASN A 55 5.40 -14.53 32.99
N GLN A 56 4.63 -13.80 33.81
CA GLN A 56 5.11 -12.98 34.93
C GLN A 56 6.14 -11.91 34.52
N ARG A 57 6.10 -11.50 33.25
CA ARG A 57 6.97 -10.47 32.67
C ARG A 57 6.32 -9.87 31.41
N PRO A 58 6.72 -8.65 31.00
CA PRO A 58 6.31 -8.11 29.71
C PRO A 58 6.93 -8.88 28.53
N PRO A 59 6.35 -8.77 27.31
CA PRO A 59 6.96 -9.26 26.09
C PRO A 59 8.34 -8.62 25.86
N LYS A 60 9.34 -9.43 25.52
CA LYS A 60 10.73 -8.96 25.35
C LYS A 60 10.98 -8.32 23.99
N ASP A 61 10.27 -8.79 22.97
CA ASP A 61 10.49 -8.40 21.59
C ASP A 61 9.20 -8.44 20.76
N ARG A 62 9.31 -7.97 19.52
CA ARG A 62 8.21 -7.95 18.55
C ARG A 62 7.73 -9.34 18.13
N TYR A 63 8.53 -10.38 18.28
CA TYR A 63 8.19 -11.73 17.87
C TYR A 63 7.24 -12.38 18.88
N GLU A 64 7.47 -12.19 20.17
CA GLU A 64 6.53 -12.60 21.23
C GLU A 64 5.18 -11.87 21.05
N ILE A 65 5.21 -10.55 20.85
CA ILE A 65 3.98 -9.78 20.59
C ILE A 65 3.26 -10.33 19.36
N ARG A 66 3.99 -10.60 18.26
CA ARG A 66 3.39 -11.12 17.03
C ARG A 66 2.74 -12.49 17.26
N ARG A 67 3.39 -13.39 18.00
CA ARG A 67 2.85 -14.73 18.28
C ARG A 67 1.52 -14.65 19.02
N GLU A 68 1.42 -13.80 20.03
CA GLU A 68 0.17 -13.65 20.79
C GLU A 68 -0.91 -12.90 19.99
N MET A 69 -0.53 -11.82 19.29
CA MET A 69 -1.46 -11.09 18.43
C MET A 69 -2.00 -11.97 17.30
N GLN A 70 -1.22 -12.92 16.77
CA GLN A 70 -1.68 -13.86 15.75
C GLN A 70 -2.83 -14.76 16.21
N GLN A 71 -3.05 -14.92 17.51
CA GLN A 71 -4.21 -15.66 18.03
C GLN A 71 -5.50 -14.83 17.97
N GLN A 72 -5.39 -13.50 17.95
CA GLN A 72 -6.54 -12.60 17.96
C GLN A 72 -7.27 -12.59 16.60
N PRO A 73 -8.60 -12.83 16.56
CA PRO A 73 -9.37 -12.79 15.31
C PRO A 73 -9.25 -11.47 14.56
N SER A 74 -9.22 -10.34 15.28
CA SER A 74 -9.05 -9.00 14.71
C SER A 74 -7.72 -8.86 13.97
N TYR A 75 -6.64 -9.41 14.51
CA TYR A 75 -5.32 -9.40 13.87
C TYR A 75 -5.28 -10.30 12.63
N LYS A 76 -5.89 -11.49 12.69
CA LYS A 76 -6.01 -12.39 11.53
C LYS A 76 -6.74 -11.70 10.37
N TRP A 77 -7.88 -11.08 10.66
CA TRP A 77 -8.64 -10.27 9.70
C TRP A 77 -7.80 -9.15 9.09
N TYR A 78 -7.19 -8.31 9.93
CA TYR A 78 -6.32 -7.24 9.47
C TYR A 78 -5.19 -7.74 8.58
N SER A 79 -4.52 -8.83 8.97
CA SER A 79 -3.39 -9.39 8.20
C SER A 79 -3.85 -9.89 6.84
N SER A 80 -5.00 -10.57 6.76
CA SER A 80 -5.59 -11.02 5.50
C SER A 80 -5.96 -9.84 4.60
N CYS A 81 -6.64 -8.82 5.14
CA CYS A 81 -6.94 -7.59 4.42
C CYS A 81 -5.68 -6.88 3.93
N LYS A 82 -4.65 -6.79 4.77
CA LYS A 82 -3.37 -6.15 4.42
C LYS A 82 -2.69 -6.83 3.25
N ARG A 83 -2.71 -8.16 3.19
CA ARG A 83 -2.16 -8.91 2.05
C ARG A 83 -2.93 -8.58 0.77
N ILE A 84 -4.26 -8.75 0.78
CA ILE A 84 -5.06 -8.55 -0.44
C ILE A 84 -5.03 -7.10 -0.93
N THR A 85 -4.95 -6.11 -0.03
CA THR A 85 -4.80 -4.70 -0.44
C THR A 85 -3.54 -4.47 -1.27
N GLN A 86 -2.45 -5.22 -1.07
CA GLN A 86 -1.24 -5.07 -1.89
C GLN A 86 -1.47 -5.52 -3.33
N GLU A 87 -2.19 -6.63 -3.52
CA GLU A 87 -2.57 -7.13 -4.85
C GLU A 87 -3.53 -6.14 -5.54
N MET A 88 -4.56 -5.70 -4.82
CA MET A 88 -5.54 -4.72 -5.33
C MET A 88 -4.91 -3.40 -5.77
N MET A 89 -3.83 -2.94 -5.11
CA MET A 89 -3.14 -1.71 -5.53
C MET A 89 -2.60 -1.85 -6.96
N TRP A 90 -1.92 -2.95 -7.27
CA TRP A 90 -1.36 -3.19 -8.59
C TRP A 90 -2.44 -3.43 -9.62
N GLU A 91 -3.42 -4.29 -9.33
CA GLU A 91 -4.54 -4.56 -10.22
C GLU A 91 -5.35 -3.31 -10.57
N SER A 92 -5.45 -2.34 -9.64
CA SER A 92 -6.19 -1.10 -9.89
C SER A 92 -5.54 -0.17 -10.91
N VAL A 93 -4.23 -0.30 -11.15
CA VAL A 93 -3.47 0.59 -12.04
C VAL A 93 -2.99 -0.10 -13.32
N ILE A 94 -2.77 -1.42 -13.28
CA ILE A 94 -2.30 -2.19 -14.44
C ILE A 94 -3.24 -2.01 -15.63
N THR A 95 -4.55 -2.18 -15.44
CA THR A 95 -5.54 -2.03 -16.53
C THR A 95 -5.49 -0.65 -17.19
N THR A 96 -5.31 0.42 -16.40
CA THR A 96 -5.19 1.79 -16.93
C THR A 96 -3.94 1.98 -17.77
N VAL A 97 -2.81 1.36 -17.36
CA VAL A 97 -1.55 1.39 -18.10
C VAL A 97 -1.67 0.57 -19.38
N GLU A 98 -2.13 -0.67 -19.30
CA GLU A 98 -2.27 -1.58 -20.45
C GLU A 98 -3.17 -1.01 -21.53
N ARG A 99 -4.34 -0.46 -21.16
CA ARG A 99 -5.25 0.18 -22.11
C ARG A 99 -4.60 1.36 -22.85
N GLN A 100 -3.68 2.08 -22.19
CA GLN A 100 -3.00 3.24 -22.77
C GLN A 100 -1.61 2.94 -23.31
N LEU A 101 -1.15 1.69 -23.20
CA LEU A 101 0.22 1.30 -23.54
C LEU A 101 0.61 1.70 -24.98
N PRO A 102 -0.22 1.47 -26.02
CA PRO A 102 0.14 1.91 -27.38
C PRO A 102 0.38 3.41 -27.49
N LYS A 103 -0.48 4.23 -26.86
CA LYS A 103 -0.34 5.69 -26.85
C LYS A 103 0.90 6.14 -26.07
N LEU A 104 1.17 5.51 -24.93
CA LEU A 104 2.35 5.81 -24.12
C LEU A 104 3.65 5.49 -24.87
N VAL A 105 3.68 4.39 -25.63
CA VAL A 105 4.81 4.04 -26.50
C VAL A 105 5.03 5.10 -27.57
N GLU A 106 3.98 5.60 -28.22
CA GLU A 106 4.12 6.69 -29.19
C GLU A 106 4.61 7.99 -28.55
N CYS A 107 4.04 8.40 -27.41
CA CYS A 107 4.50 9.57 -26.68
C CYS A 107 5.97 9.46 -26.25
N ALA A 108 6.48 8.26 -25.97
CA ALA A 108 7.88 8.05 -25.60
C ALA A 108 8.86 8.17 -26.78
N LYS A 109 8.38 8.01 -28.02
CA LYS A 109 9.19 8.21 -29.23
C LYS A 109 9.39 9.69 -29.56
N ASP A 110 8.47 10.54 -29.10
CA ASP A 110 8.48 11.98 -29.33
C ASP A 110 9.58 12.64 -28.48
N ARG A 111 10.83 12.46 -28.92
CA ARG A 111 12.00 13.14 -28.37
C ARG A 111 12.17 14.44 -29.13
N GLU A 112 11.53 15.50 -28.66
CA GLU A 112 12.01 16.84 -28.99
C GLU A 112 13.50 16.90 -28.59
N LYS A 113 14.34 17.32 -29.55
CA LYS A 113 15.81 17.41 -29.53
C LYS A 113 16.47 17.09 -28.18
N PRO A 114 17.43 16.14 -28.13
CA PRO A 114 18.15 15.84 -26.88
C PRO A 114 18.67 17.13 -26.23
N LEU A 115 18.17 17.44 -25.04
CA LEU A 115 18.53 18.64 -24.26
C LEU A 115 19.98 18.63 -23.77
N GLY A 116 20.66 17.49 -23.91
CA GLY A 116 22.05 17.29 -23.54
C GLY A 116 22.40 15.81 -23.48
N THR A 117 23.67 15.51 -23.29
CA THR A 117 24.16 14.16 -22.97
C THR A 117 24.78 14.19 -21.57
N LEU A 118 24.51 13.15 -20.77
CA LEU A 118 25.13 12.96 -19.47
C LEU A 118 26.11 11.80 -19.57
N THR A 119 27.40 12.09 -19.47
CA THR A 119 28.44 11.07 -19.34
C THR A 119 28.67 10.82 -17.85
N LEU A 120 28.27 9.65 -17.35
CA LEU A 120 28.55 9.25 -15.97
C LEU A 120 30.03 8.87 -15.86
N ASN A 121 30.72 9.36 -14.82
CA ASN A 121 32.09 8.96 -14.51
C ASN A 121 32.06 7.51 -14.00
N PRO A 122 32.76 6.55 -14.64
CA PRO A 122 32.68 5.13 -14.28
C PRO A 122 33.46 4.74 -13.01
N ASN A 123 34.06 5.71 -12.31
CA ASN A 123 34.82 5.50 -11.07
C ASN A 123 33.95 5.69 -9.81
#